data_AF-A0A7S1SX44-F1
#
_entry.id   AF-A0A7S1SX44-F1
#
_cell.length_a   1.000
_cell.length_b   1.000
_cell.length_c   1.000
_cell.angle_alpha   90.00
_cell.angle_beta   90.00
_cell.angle_gamma   90.00
#
_symmetry.space_group_name_H-M   'P 1'
#
loop_
_entity.id
_entity.type
_entity.pdbx_description
1 polymer ?
#
loop_
_entity_poly.entity_id
_entity_poly.type
_entity_poly.pdbx_seq_one_letter_code
_entity_poly.pdbx_strand_id
1 'polypeptide(L)'
;DGGTPATAIIVVDGWLRFRVPFAVVAYMSCLRLRLASAFSAKVEHPEAPLPADLAGAVSTISNIFSAEGDDGTVLSSSTNGAPPRGSFRQGGGNGQPPA
;
A
#
# COMPACT_ATOMS: atom_id res chain seq x y z
N ASP A 1 24.99 17.77 -8.14
CA ASP A 1 23.71 18.46 -8.35
C ASP A 1 22.55 17.67 -7.76
N GLY A 2 22.04 18.13 -6.61
CA GLY A 2 20.85 17.58 -5.98
C GLY A 2 19.60 18.06 -6.70
N GLY A 3 19.22 17.36 -7.78
CA GLY A 3 17.98 17.61 -8.48
C GLY A 3 16.80 17.35 -7.55
N THR A 4 16.06 18.39 -7.19
CA THR A 4 14.82 18.23 -6.43
C THR A 4 13.89 17.31 -7.23
N PRO A 5 13.36 16.23 -6.64
CA PRO A 5 12.54 15.29 -7.38
C PRO A 5 11.34 16.03 -7.99
N ALA A 6 11.08 15.79 -9.28
CA ALA A 6 9.95 16.41 -9.97
C ALA A 6 8.66 16.11 -9.21
N THR A 7 7.90 17.16 -8.90
CA THR A 7 6.63 17.06 -8.15
C THR A 7 5.46 17.46 -9.04
N ALA A 8 4.31 16.87 -8.79
CA ALA A 8 3.05 17.11 -9.48
C ALA A 8 1.92 17.34 -8.47
N ILE A 9 0.84 17.95 -8.92
CA ILE A 9 -0.38 18.15 -8.11
C ILE A 9 -1.42 17.15 -8.59
N ILE A 10 -1.85 16.25 -7.69
CA ILE A 10 -3.02 15.40 -7.91
C ILE A 10 -4.24 16.14 -7.37
N VAL A 11 -5.29 16.22 -8.20
CA VAL A 11 -6.59 16.72 -7.77
C VAL A 11 -7.54 15.53 -7.59
N VAL A 12 -8.16 15.41 -6.41
CA VAL A 12 -9.15 14.38 -6.09
C VAL A 12 -10.51 15.06 -5.87
N ASP A 13 -11.57 14.50 -6.47
CA ASP A 13 -12.95 14.99 -6.44
C ASP A 13 -13.17 16.45 -6.89
N GLY A 14 -12.18 17.04 -7.57
CA GLY A 14 -12.23 18.42 -8.05
C GLY A 14 -11.89 19.49 -7.00
N TRP A 15 -11.66 19.11 -5.73
CA TRP A 15 -11.40 20.08 -4.65
C TRP A 15 -10.16 19.75 -3.82
N LEU A 16 -9.85 18.48 -3.58
CA LEU A 16 -8.66 18.07 -2.83
C LEU A 16 -7.43 18.15 -3.71
N ARG A 17 -6.35 18.80 -3.24
CA ARG A 17 -5.11 18.99 -4.00
C ARG A 17 -3.92 18.51 -3.18
N PHE A 18 -3.16 17.56 -3.73
CA PHE A 18 -1.99 16.98 -3.06
C PHE A 18 -0.75 17.17 -3.93
N ARG A 19 0.30 17.76 -3.37
CA ARG A 19 1.61 17.82 -4.04
C ARG A 19 2.37 16.54 -3.74
N VAL A 20 2.70 15.79 -4.78
CA VAL A 20 3.34 14.48 -4.65
C VAL A 20 4.52 14.36 -5.63
N PRO A 21 5.51 13.49 -5.36
CA PRO A 21 6.53 13.14 -6.35
C PRO A 21 5.89 12.54 -7.60
N PHE A 22 6.46 12.85 -8.77
CA PHE A 22 5.93 12.38 -10.06
C PHE A 22 5.85 10.84 -10.15
N ALA A 23 6.81 10.13 -9.54
CA ALA A 23 6.79 8.67 -9.47
C ALA A 23 5.54 8.11 -8.76
N VAL A 24 5.04 8.82 -7.74
CA VAL A 24 3.83 8.43 -7.00
C VAL A 24 2.59 8.57 -7.89
N VAL A 25 2.54 9.57 -8.77
CA VAL A 25 1.43 9.75 -9.72
C VAL A 25 1.31 8.56 -10.66
N ALA A 26 2.43 8.10 -11.24
CA ALA A 26 2.45 6.95 -12.12
C ALA A 26 2.00 5.68 -11.40
N TYR A 27 2.49 5.47 -10.18
CA TYR A 27 2.12 4.34 -9.35
C TYR A 27 0.63 4.31 -8.99
N MET A 28 0.08 5.44 -8.53
CA MET A 28 -1.34 5.58 -8.21
C MET A 28 -2.23 5.37 -9.43
N SER A 29 -1.82 5.89 -10.58
CA SER A 29 -2.54 5.69 -11.84
C SER A 29 -2.58 4.20 -12.21
N CYS A 30 -1.43 3.53 -12.18
CA CYS A 30 -1.35 2.10 -12.47
C CYS A 30 -2.23 1.26 -11.53
N LEU A 31 -2.19 1.53 -10.22
CA LEU A 31 -3.04 0.84 -9.24
C LEU A 31 -4.53 1.05 -9.51
N ARG A 32 -4.96 2.28 -9.84
CA ARG A 32 -6.36 2.57 -10.18
C ARG A 32 -6.84 1.78 -11.39
N LEU A 33 -6.05 1.74 -12.47
CA LEU A 33 -6.40 0.95 -13.65
C LEU A 33 -6.50 -0.54 -13.32
N ARG A 34 -5.52 -1.09 -12.57
CA ARG A 34 -5.53 -2.51 -12.19
C ARG A 34 -6.70 -2.87 -11.28
N LEU A 35 -7.08 -1.97 -10.37
CA LEU A 35 -8.25 -2.19 -9.52
C LEU A 35 -9.54 -2.24 -10.35
N ALA A 36 -9.71 -1.33 -11.31
CA ALA A 36 -10.85 -1.35 -12.22
C ALA A 36 -10.91 -2.66 -13.03
N SER A 37 -9.77 -3.13 -13.54
CA SER A 37 -9.67 -4.42 -14.24
C SER A 37 -9.97 -5.61 -13.31
N ALA A 38 -9.52 -5.57 -12.06
CA ALA A 38 -9.83 -6.61 -11.07
C ALA A 38 -11.34 -6.68 -10.77
N PHE A 39 -12.01 -5.53 -10.65
CA PHE A 39 -13.46 -5.48 -10.50
C PHE A 39 -14.18 -5.98 -11.74
N SER A 40 -13.78 -5.58 -12.95
CA SER A 40 -14.35 -6.11 -14.19
C SER A 40 -14.27 -7.64 -14.24
N ALA A 41 -13.08 -8.19 -13.95
CA ALA A 41 -12.86 -9.64 -13.95
C ALA A 41 -13.73 -10.36 -12.91
N LYS A 42 -13.93 -9.79 -11.72
CA LYS A 42 -14.81 -10.38 -10.70
C LYS A 42 -16.30 -10.22 -10.99
N VAL A 43 -16.69 -9.19 -11.72
CA VAL A 43 -18.08 -9.02 -12.17
C VAL A 43 -18.41 -10.04 -13.28
N GLU A 44 -17.48 -10.25 -14.22
CA GLU A 44 -17.66 -11.22 -15.31
C GLU A 44 -17.55 -12.67 -14.83
N HIS A 45 -16.61 -12.96 -13.94
CA HIS A 45 -16.29 -14.31 -13.46
C HIS A 45 -16.09 -14.32 -11.93
N PRO A 46 -17.17 -14.30 -11.14
CA PRO A 46 -17.07 -14.13 -9.68
C PRO A 46 -16.28 -15.24 -8.99
N GLU A 47 -16.47 -16.49 -9.43
CA GLU A 47 -15.80 -17.67 -8.87
C GLU A 47 -14.37 -17.87 -9.39
N ALA A 48 -14.01 -17.24 -10.52
CA ALA A 48 -12.69 -17.41 -11.10
C ALA A 48 -11.62 -16.67 -10.27
N PRO A 49 -10.46 -17.27 -10.00
CA PRO A 49 -9.38 -16.60 -9.29
C PRO A 49 -8.86 -15.42 -10.12
N LEU A 50 -8.48 -14.33 -9.45
CA LEU A 50 -7.87 -13.19 -10.13
C LEU A 50 -6.47 -13.55 -10.63
N PRO A 51 -6.04 -13.03 -11.79
CA PRO A 51 -4.65 -13.07 -12.21
C PRO A 51 -3.73 -12.52 -11.11
N ALA A 52 -2.55 -13.11 -10.94
CA ALA A 52 -1.63 -12.79 -9.85
C ALA A 52 -1.28 -11.29 -9.77
N ASP A 53 -1.12 -10.64 -10.91
CA ASP A 53 -0.83 -9.20 -10.99
C ASP A 53 -1.96 -8.32 -10.46
N LEU A 54 -3.21 -8.72 -10.69
CA LEU A 54 -4.40 -8.02 -10.21
C LEU A 54 -4.64 -8.31 -8.73
N ALA A 55 -4.46 -9.56 -8.30
CA ALA A 55 -4.52 -9.94 -6.89
C ALA A 55 -3.46 -9.18 -6.05
N GLY A 56 -2.23 -9.07 -6.57
CA GLY A 56 -1.16 -8.29 -5.95
C GLY A 56 -1.48 -6.79 -5.88
N ALA A 57 -2.09 -6.23 -6.93
CA ALA A 57 -2.55 -4.84 -6.92
C ALA A 57 -3.63 -4.60 -5.85
N VAL A 58 -4.62 -5.48 -5.74
CA VAL A 58 -5.68 -5.40 -4.71
C VAL A 58 -5.08 -5.50 -3.31
N SER A 59 -4.15 -6.44 -3.07
CA SER A 59 -3.46 -6.57 -1.79
C SER A 59 -2.65 -5.31 -1.45
N THR A 60 -1.96 -4.73 -2.43
CA THR A 60 -1.17 -3.52 -2.21
C THR A 60 -2.05 -2.33 -1.85
N ILE A 61 -3.20 -2.19 -2.53
CA ILE A 61 -4.20 -1.15 -2.24
C ILE A 61 -4.77 -1.34 -0.82
N SER A 62 -5.08 -2.59 -0.44
CA SER A 62 -5.53 -2.91 0.92
C SER A 62 -4.50 -2.48 1.96
N ASN A 63 -3.21 -2.77 1.73
CA ASN A 63 -2.14 -2.39 2.66
C ASN A 63 -2.00 -0.86 2.78
N ILE A 64 -2.12 -0.13 1.66
CA ILE A 64 -2.10 1.34 1.67
C ILE A 64 -3.24 1.88 2.54
N PHE A 65 -4.46 1.36 2.38
CA PHE A 65 -5.59 1.80 3.20
C PHE A 65 -5.50 1.36 4.66
N SER A 66 -4.94 0.18 4.95
CA SER A 66 -4.74 -0.28 6.32
C SER A 66 -3.69 0.55 7.07
N ALA A 67 -2.66 1.07 6.37
CA ALA A 67 -1.65 1.93 6.96
C ALA A 67 -2.21 3.30 7.41
N GLU A 68 -3.33 3.77 6.84
CA GLU A 68 -4.01 5.00 7.28
C GLU A 68 -4.70 4.83 8.66
N GLY A 69 -5.00 3.59 9.05
CA GLY A 69 -5.72 3.28 10.30
C GLY A 69 -4.83 3.13 11.55
N ASP A 70 -3.51 3.06 11.38
CA ASP A 70 -2.54 2.68 12.42
C ASP A 70 -1.57 3.84 12.77
N ASP A 71 -2.10 5.01 13.13
CA ASP A 71 -1.35 6.25 13.43
C ASP A 71 -0.72 6.96 12.21
N GLY A 72 -1.51 7.83 11.55
CA GLY A 72 -1.14 9.18 11.07
C GLY A 72 0.19 9.45 10.34
N THR A 73 0.95 8.44 9.91
CA THR A 73 2.38 8.57 9.52
C THR A 73 2.65 8.04 8.12
N VAL A 74 1.65 8.09 7.23
CA VAL A 74 1.72 7.58 5.85
C VAL A 74 2.51 8.47 4.87
N LEU A 75 2.95 9.67 5.27
CA LEU A 75 3.79 10.52 4.41
C LEU A 75 5.29 10.49 4.74
N SER A 76 5.71 9.66 5.71
CA SER A 76 7.11 9.51 6.10
C SER A 76 7.74 8.22 5.55
N SER A 77 7.53 7.89 4.27
CA SER A 77 8.44 6.96 3.60
C SER A 77 9.54 7.77 2.92
N SER A 78 10.49 8.19 3.75
CA SER A 78 11.85 8.48 3.29
C SER A 78 12.35 7.29 2.49
N THR A 79 12.77 7.58 1.28
CA THR A 79 13.67 6.77 0.48
C THR A 79 14.85 6.30 1.35
N ASN A 80 14.89 5.02 1.74
CA ASN A 80 16.07 4.16 1.91
C ASN A 80 15.82 2.99 2.87
N GLY A 81 15.86 1.77 2.35
CA GLY A 81 16.34 0.60 3.10
C GLY A 81 15.32 -0.24 3.87
N ALA A 82 15.23 -1.51 3.42
CA ALA A 82 14.72 -2.70 4.11
C ALA A 82 13.17 -2.92 4.19
N PRO A 83 12.70 -4.16 3.93
CA PRO A 83 11.31 -4.53 4.17
C PRO A 83 11.01 -4.55 5.69
N PRO A 84 9.79 -4.20 6.11
CA PRO A 84 9.42 -4.20 7.52
C PRO A 84 9.47 -5.63 8.07
N ARG A 85 10.43 -5.91 8.95
CA ARG A 85 10.45 -7.11 9.78
C ARG A 85 9.36 -6.94 10.85
N GLY A 86 8.24 -7.62 10.67
CA GLY A 86 7.23 -7.77 11.72
C GLY A 86 7.88 -8.37 12.97
N SER A 87 7.94 -7.59 14.04
CA SER A 87 8.33 -8.03 15.37
C SER A 87 7.14 -8.73 16.03
N PHE A 88 6.99 -10.04 15.76
CA PHE A 88 6.19 -10.90 16.60
C PHE A 88 6.78 -10.88 18.02
N ARG A 89 6.07 -10.27 18.97
CA ARG A 89 6.34 -10.41 20.41
C ARG A 89 6.13 -11.88 20.79
N GLN A 90 7.22 -12.62 20.86
CA GLN A 90 7.28 -13.94 21.50
C GLN A 90 7.20 -13.74 23.01
N GLY A 91 5.98 -13.85 23.57
CA GLY A 91 5.74 -13.93 25.00
C GLY A 91 6.21 -15.29 25.52
N GLY A 92 7.38 -15.33 26.15
CA GLY A 92 7.93 -16.52 26.79
C GLY A 92 7.22 -16.86 28.10
N GLY A 93 6.50 -17.97 28.12
CA GLY A 93 6.02 -18.62 29.33
C GLY A 93 6.94 -19.76 29.73
N ASN A 94 7.90 -19.51 30.63
CA ASN A 94 8.64 -20.56 31.32
C ASN A 94 7.93 -20.90 32.63
N GLY A 95 7.11 -21.95 32.59
CA GLY A 95 6.61 -22.62 33.79
C GLY A 95 7.67 -23.58 34.31
N GLN A 96 8.25 -23.28 35.46
CA GLN A 96 9.13 -24.18 36.21
C GLN A 96 8.43 -24.56 37.52
N PRO A 97 8.16 -25.85 37.80
CA PRO A 97 7.58 -26.25 39.08
C PRO A 97 8.65 -26.30 40.18
N PRO A 98 8.34 -25.90 41.42
CA PRO A 98 9.23 -26.11 42.56
C PRO A 98 9.21 -27.56 43.06
N ALA A 99 10.37 -27.98 43.59
CA ALA A 99 10.62 -29.25 44.25
C ALA A 99 9.95 -29.39 45.62
#